data_AF-A0A9E7N8E0-F1
#
_entry.id   AF-A0A9E7N8E0-F1
#
_cell.length_a   1.000
_cell.length_b   1.000
_cell.length_c   1.000
_cell.angle_alpha   90.00
_cell.angle_beta   90.00
_cell.angle_gamma   90.00
#
_symmetry.space_group_name_H-M   'P 1'
#
loop_
_entity.id
_entity.type
_entity.pdbx_description
1 polymer ?
#
loop_
_entity_poly.entity_id
_entity_poly.type
_entity_poly.pdbx_seq_one_letter_code
_entity_poly.pdbx_strand_id
1 'polypeptide(L)'
;MSNVSERNLTSRTIEGVEALVSTESGEVFIDVPAANPRYIRVEEGDVIQEGDARSRTEEELASDSLRKWTVDTIGPETVIGTDRETDERREWDRESLEQKLAIGSLSTNLTDFERVNVGGSRPADRDDRRSDEQLVTVTAYGNDGRKFTQSYRHIDVDEGGDERRLELAKSEKRIEGFEDDLRKEFNEAVELALRNEGYAV
;
A
#
# COMPACT_ATOMS: atom_id res chain seq x y z
N MET A 1 14.16 0.88 12.00
CA MET A 1 14.49 2.09 11.21
C MET A 1 14.46 1.66 9.76
N SER A 2 13.29 1.69 9.12
CA SER A 2 13.25 1.62 7.65
C SER A 2 13.83 2.94 7.18
N ASN A 3 15.02 2.88 6.56
CA ASN A 3 15.55 4.01 5.83
C ASN A 3 14.48 4.41 4.82
N VAL A 4 13.86 5.56 5.02
CA VAL A 4 13.33 6.29 3.87
C VAL A 4 14.59 6.65 3.10
N SER A 5 15.00 5.80 2.16
CA SER A 5 15.96 6.19 1.13
C SER A 5 15.46 7.53 0.60
N GLU A 6 16.32 8.55 0.59
CA GLU A 6 15.99 9.85 0.02
C GLU A 6 15.73 9.65 -1.48
N ARG A 7 14.51 9.22 -1.83
CA ARG A 7 14.12 8.92 -3.19
C ARG A 7 14.18 10.20 -4.00
N ASN A 8 14.84 10.14 -5.13
CA ASN A 8 14.83 11.21 -6.11
C ASN A 8 13.49 11.22 -6.86
N LEU A 9 12.51 11.91 -6.28
CA LEU A 9 11.15 12.02 -6.79
C LEU A 9 11.01 13.16 -7.80
N THR A 10 10.34 12.88 -8.91
CA THR A 10 10.00 13.86 -9.95
C THR A 10 8.48 13.88 -10.16
N SER A 11 7.89 15.07 -10.26
CA SER A 11 6.49 15.22 -10.65
C SER A 11 6.32 14.87 -12.14
N ARG A 12 5.36 13.98 -12.44
CA ARG A 12 4.92 13.64 -13.79
C ARG A 12 3.40 13.67 -13.87
N THR A 13 2.88 13.97 -15.06
CA THR A 13 1.44 13.91 -15.31
C THR A 13 1.08 12.56 -15.90
N ILE A 14 0.25 11.79 -15.20
CA ILE A 14 -0.29 10.51 -15.64
C ILE A 14 -1.81 10.63 -15.74
N GLU A 15 -2.38 10.45 -16.94
CA GLU A 15 -3.83 10.63 -17.20
C GLU A 15 -4.38 11.99 -16.70
N GLY A 16 -3.59 13.05 -16.83
CA GLY A 16 -3.98 14.39 -16.37
C GLY A 16 -3.90 14.61 -14.85
N VAL A 17 -3.38 13.64 -14.10
CA VAL A 17 -3.14 13.73 -12.67
C VAL A 17 -1.65 13.85 -12.40
N GLU A 18 -1.27 14.81 -11.55
CA GLU A 18 0.13 14.90 -11.09
C GLU A 18 0.43 13.76 -10.12
N ALA A 19 1.49 13.02 -10.40
CA ALA A 19 2.03 11.93 -9.60
C ALA A 19 3.53 12.16 -9.37
N LEU A 20 4.03 11.67 -8.24
CA LEU A 20 5.45 11.63 -7.95
C LEU A 20 5.99 10.27 -8.36
N VAL A 21 7.05 10.25 -9.17
CA VAL A 21 7.73 9.01 -9.55
C VAL A 21 9.19 9.04 -9.11
N SER A 22 9.72 7.90 -8.67
CA SER A 22 11.16 7.76 -8.43
C SER A 22 11.90 7.60 -9.76
N THR A 23 13.08 8.22 -9.86
CA THR A 23 14.00 8.06 -10.99
C THR A 23 15.14 7.07 -10.70
N GLU A 24 15.10 6.41 -9.54
CA GLU A 24 16.14 5.53 -9.07
C GLU A 24 16.08 4.15 -9.74
N SER A 25 17.25 3.55 -9.95
CA SER A 25 17.34 2.15 -10.38
C SER A 25 17.03 1.21 -9.21
N GLY A 26 16.57 0.00 -9.49
CA GLY A 26 16.21 -1.01 -8.48
C GLY A 26 14.76 -0.93 -7.98
N GLU A 27 14.05 0.17 -8.20
CA GLU A 27 12.62 0.28 -7.91
C GLU A 27 11.88 1.11 -8.95
N VAL A 28 10.61 0.77 -9.19
CA VAL A 28 9.62 1.68 -9.77
C VAL A 28 8.70 2.13 -8.64
N PHE A 29 8.66 3.43 -8.38
CA PHE A 29 7.82 4.01 -7.34
C PHE A 29 6.91 5.06 -7.95
N ILE A 30 5.62 5.01 -7.61
CA ILE A 30 4.58 5.93 -8.07
C ILE A 30 3.70 6.28 -6.87
N ASP A 31 3.69 7.56 -6.50
CA ASP A 31 2.73 8.12 -5.55
C ASP A 31 1.78 9.06 -6.28
N VAL A 32 0.50 8.70 -6.31
CA VAL A 32 -0.56 9.53 -6.89
C VAL A 32 -1.32 10.19 -5.73
N PRO A 33 -1.12 11.47 -5.40
CA PRO A 33 -1.71 12.12 -4.23
C PRO A 33 -3.14 12.67 -4.44
N ALA A 34 -3.67 12.64 -5.67
CA ALA A 34 -4.97 13.25 -6.00
C ALA A 34 -6.17 12.51 -5.39
N ALA A 35 -7.40 12.82 -5.86
CA ALA A 35 -8.68 12.35 -5.30
C ALA A 35 -8.77 10.83 -5.04
N ASN A 36 -7.96 10.03 -5.73
CA ASN A 36 -7.82 8.60 -5.47
C ASN A 36 -6.36 8.27 -5.13
N PRO A 37 -5.94 8.41 -3.85
CA PRO A 37 -4.53 8.23 -3.52
C PRO A 37 -4.09 6.81 -3.79
N ARG A 38 -2.98 6.63 -4.50
CA ARG A 38 -2.44 5.31 -4.89
C ARG A 38 -0.95 5.32 -4.62
N TYR A 39 -0.50 4.26 -3.99
CA TYR A 39 0.91 3.99 -3.76
C TYR A 39 1.26 2.73 -4.54
N ILE A 40 2.17 2.83 -5.50
CA ILE A 40 2.65 1.68 -6.26
C ILE A 40 4.16 1.62 -6.14
N ARG A 41 4.69 0.48 -5.70
CA ARG A 41 6.13 0.21 -5.66
C ARG A 41 6.39 -1.19 -6.17
N VAL A 42 7.32 -1.29 -7.12
CA VAL A 42 7.77 -2.54 -7.73
C VAL A 42 9.28 -2.61 -7.55
N GLU A 43 9.77 -3.72 -7.02
CA GLU A 43 11.20 -4.01 -6.85
C GLU A 43 11.63 -5.18 -7.74
N GLU A 44 12.94 -5.40 -7.84
CA GLU A 44 13.45 -6.60 -8.48
C GLU A 44 13.00 -7.86 -7.72
N GLY A 45 12.46 -8.84 -8.43
CA GLY A 45 11.82 -10.04 -7.89
C GLY A 45 10.29 -9.96 -7.79
N ASP A 46 9.70 -8.76 -7.85
CA ASP A 46 8.25 -8.60 -7.87
C ASP A 46 7.63 -9.09 -9.18
N VAL A 47 6.30 -9.13 -9.20
CA VAL A 47 5.48 -9.63 -10.29
C VAL A 47 4.72 -8.48 -10.91
N ILE A 48 4.93 -8.24 -12.19
CA ILE A 48 4.02 -7.42 -12.99
C ILE A 48 3.04 -8.35 -13.68
N GLN A 49 1.76 -8.01 -13.66
CA GLN A 49 0.72 -8.81 -14.32
C GLN A 49 -0.26 -7.94 -15.11
N GLU A 50 -0.91 -8.54 -16.09
CA GLU A 50 -2.01 -7.90 -16.82
C GLU A 50 -3.27 -7.73 -15.97
N GLY A 51 -3.89 -6.56 -16.07
CA GLY A 51 -5.11 -6.21 -15.36
C GLY A 51 -4.90 -5.41 -14.08
N ASP A 52 -6.00 -4.85 -13.57
CA ASP A 52 -5.99 -3.96 -12.42
C ASP A 52 -6.30 -4.72 -11.12
N ALA A 53 -5.31 -4.83 -10.23
CA ALA A 53 -5.49 -5.43 -8.91
C ALA A 53 -6.51 -4.69 -8.03
N ARG A 54 -6.82 -3.43 -8.35
CA ARG A 54 -7.74 -2.59 -7.57
C ARG A 54 -9.20 -2.83 -7.94
N SER A 55 -9.47 -3.33 -9.14
CA SER A 55 -10.85 -3.58 -9.61
C SER A 55 -11.18 -5.05 -9.80
N ARG A 56 -10.17 -5.92 -9.95
CA ARG A 56 -10.36 -7.36 -10.16
C ARG A 56 -10.26 -8.14 -8.85
N THR A 57 -10.97 -9.27 -8.79
CA THR A 57 -10.82 -10.24 -7.69
C THR A 57 -9.53 -11.03 -7.83
N GLU A 58 -9.11 -11.69 -6.75
CA GLU A 58 -7.95 -12.58 -6.78
C GLU A 58 -8.13 -13.74 -7.78
N GLU A 59 -9.35 -14.25 -7.91
CA GLU A 59 -9.71 -15.30 -8.88
C GLU A 59 -9.57 -14.80 -10.33
N GLU A 60 -9.97 -13.55 -10.61
CA GLU A 60 -9.81 -12.94 -11.93
C GLU A 60 -8.32 -12.71 -12.27
N LEU A 61 -7.51 -12.30 -11.29
CA LEU A 61 -6.06 -12.09 -11.45
C LEU A 61 -5.29 -13.43 -11.48
N ALA A 62 -5.86 -14.50 -10.94
CA ALA A 62 -5.31 -15.84 -11.02
C ALA A 62 -5.51 -16.51 -12.39
N SER A 63 -6.26 -15.88 -13.32
CA SER A 63 -6.53 -16.45 -14.64
C SER A 63 -5.25 -16.70 -15.47
N ASP A 64 -5.13 -17.91 -16.01
CA ASP A 64 -4.08 -18.31 -16.97
C ASP A 64 -4.11 -17.50 -18.30
N SER A 65 -5.16 -16.72 -18.52
CA SER A 65 -5.25 -15.83 -19.69
C SER A 65 -4.47 -14.53 -19.53
N LEU A 66 -4.05 -14.21 -18.30
CA LEU A 66 -3.32 -13.00 -17.96
C LEU A 66 -1.84 -13.31 -17.86
N ARG A 67 -1.03 -12.57 -18.61
CA ARG A 67 0.41 -12.71 -18.54
C ARG A 67 0.96 -12.15 -17.24
N LYS A 68 2.01 -12.80 -16.75
CA LYS A 68 2.73 -12.45 -15.52
C LYS A 68 4.22 -12.49 -15.78
N TRP A 69 4.92 -11.48 -15.32
CA TRP A 69 6.36 -11.36 -15.48
C TRP A 69 7.01 -11.15 -14.13
N THR A 70 8.06 -11.90 -13.83
CA THR A 70 8.96 -11.57 -12.72
C THR A 70 9.86 -10.43 -13.17
N VAL A 71 10.00 -9.39 -12.36
CA VAL A 71 10.91 -8.28 -12.64
C VAL A 71 12.33 -8.71 -12.33
N ASP A 72 13.21 -8.66 -13.33
CA ASP A 72 14.59 -9.10 -13.18
C ASP A 72 15.53 -7.93 -12.89
N THR A 73 15.29 -6.78 -13.53
CA THR A 73 16.17 -5.60 -13.41
C THR A 73 15.39 -4.33 -13.64
N ILE A 74 15.61 -3.32 -12.80
CA ILE A 74 15.02 -2.00 -12.93
C ILE A 74 16.13 -0.96 -13.15
N GLY A 75 16.24 -0.48 -14.38
CA GLY A 75 17.11 0.63 -14.74
C GLY A 75 16.42 2.00 -14.64
N PRO A 76 17.14 3.10 -14.94
CA PRO A 76 16.58 4.45 -14.89
C PRO A 76 15.58 4.73 -16.02
N GLU A 77 15.72 4.06 -17.16
CA GLU A 77 14.87 4.27 -18.36
C GLU A 77 14.17 2.99 -18.82
N THR A 78 14.63 1.82 -18.36
CA THR A 78 14.13 0.52 -18.80
C THR A 78 13.87 -0.42 -17.63
N VAL A 79 12.84 -1.25 -17.77
CA VAL A 79 12.55 -2.35 -16.86
C VAL A 79 12.54 -3.65 -17.63
N ILE A 80 13.17 -4.67 -17.07
CA ILE A 80 13.29 -5.98 -17.68
C ILE A 80 12.57 -6.97 -16.78
N GLY A 81 11.78 -7.85 -17.38
CA GLY A 81 11.20 -8.98 -16.68
C GLY A 81 11.17 -10.22 -17.56
N THR A 82 10.91 -11.35 -16.93
CA THR A 82 10.82 -12.66 -17.57
C THR A 82 9.42 -13.20 -17.40
N ASP A 83 8.79 -13.59 -18.51
CA ASP A 83 7.46 -14.18 -18.52
C ASP A 83 7.48 -15.50 -17.73
N ARG A 84 6.58 -15.63 -16.76
CA ARG A 84 6.58 -16.77 -15.82
C ARG A 84 6.14 -18.08 -16.46
N GLU A 85 5.50 -18.04 -17.62
CA GLU A 85 5.03 -19.24 -18.32
C GLU A 85 5.97 -19.64 -19.46
N THR A 86 6.51 -18.66 -20.17
CA THR A 86 7.29 -18.92 -21.40
C THR A 86 8.79 -18.71 -21.23
N ASP A 87 9.24 -18.19 -20.09
CA ASP A 87 10.62 -17.72 -19.85
C ASP A 87 11.09 -16.67 -20.88
N GLU A 88 10.16 -16.04 -21.60
CA GLU A 88 10.49 -15.03 -22.59
C GLU A 88 10.83 -13.69 -21.90
N ARG A 89 11.98 -13.14 -22.28
CA ARG A 89 12.39 -11.80 -21.84
C ARG A 89 11.44 -10.74 -22.39
N ARG A 90 10.93 -9.91 -21.49
CA ARG A 90 10.16 -8.71 -21.78
C ARG A 90 10.93 -7.47 -21.34
N GLU A 91 10.93 -6.46 -22.18
CA GLU A 91 11.50 -5.16 -21.88
C GLU A 91 10.40 -4.09 -21.99
N TRP A 92 10.36 -3.19 -21.01
CA TRP A 92 9.50 -2.03 -21.00
C TRP A 92 10.36 -0.77 -20.93
N ASP A 93 9.95 0.24 -21.70
CA ASP A 93 10.24 1.62 -21.34
C ASP A 93 9.64 1.93 -19.96
N ARG A 94 10.44 2.50 -19.06
CA ARG A 94 10.08 2.69 -17.66
C ARG A 94 8.88 3.63 -17.51
N GLU A 95 8.88 4.75 -18.21
CA GLU A 95 7.78 5.71 -18.14
C GLU A 95 6.46 5.08 -18.62
N SER A 96 6.52 4.32 -19.72
CA SER A 96 5.37 3.57 -20.22
C SER A 96 4.87 2.53 -19.22
N LEU A 97 5.76 1.85 -18.49
CA LEU A 97 5.38 0.91 -17.44
C LEU A 97 4.72 1.64 -16.26
N GLU A 98 5.30 2.76 -15.80
CA GLU A 98 4.76 3.59 -14.73
C GLU A 98 3.33 4.03 -15.05
N GLN A 99 3.10 4.54 -16.27
CA GLN A 99 1.76 4.91 -16.72
C GLN A 99 0.81 3.70 -16.67
N LYS A 100 1.23 2.54 -17.20
CA LYS A 100 0.40 1.34 -17.25
C LYS A 100 -0.02 0.83 -15.87
N LEU A 101 0.89 0.89 -14.89
CA LEU A 101 0.63 0.54 -13.49
C LEU A 101 -0.32 1.56 -12.85
N ALA A 102 -0.04 2.85 -13.02
CA ALA A 102 -0.87 3.92 -12.46
C ALA A 102 -2.32 3.85 -12.96
N ILE A 103 -2.54 3.59 -14.25
CA ILE A 103 -3.88 3.47 -14.84
C ILE A 103 -4.55 2.11 -14.61
N GLY A 104 -3.79 1.09 -14.20
CA GLY A 104 -4.32 -0.26 -13.91
C GLY A 104 -4.43 -1.17 -15.13
N SER A 105 -3.78 -0.83 -16.24
CA SER A 105 -3.63 -1.81 -17.33
C SER A 105 -2.69 -2.95 -16.94
N LEU A 106 -1.74 -2.65 -16.05
CA LEU A 106 -0.88 -3.60 -15.36
C LEU A 106 -1.04 -3.39 -13.85
N SER A 107 -0.71 -4.41 -13.06
CA SER A 107 -0.61 -4.33 -11.61
C SER A 107 0.60 -5.09 -11.10
N THR A 108 0.93 -4.89 -9.82
CA THR A 108 1.96 -5.65 -9.12
C THR A 108 1.36 -6.50 -8.00
N ASN A 109 2.12 -7.45 -7.47
CA ASN A 109 1.77 -8.19 -6.26
C ASN A 109 1.89 -7.31 -5.01
N LEU A 110 1.06 -7.61 -4.01
CA LEU A 110 1.11 -6.97 -2.70
C LEU A 110 2.17 -7.64 -1.83
N THR A 111 3.17 -6.87 -1.43
CA THR A 111 4.30 -7.33 -0.62
C THR A 111 4.62 -6.43 0.56
N ASP A 112 4.19 -5.16 0.52
CA ASP A 112 4.55 -4.17 1.54
C ASP A 112 3.46 -3.11 1.76
N PHE A 113 3.52 -2.45 2.92
CA PHE A 113 2.63 -1.39 3.41
C PHE A 113 3.41 -0.18 3.92
N GLU A 114 4.38 0.34 3.15
CA GLU A 114 5.21 1.48 3.55
C GLU A 114 4.42 2.72 4.01
N ARG A 115 3.22 2.92 3.45
CA ARG A 115 2.37 4.07 3.77
C ARG A 115 1.17 3.65 4.61
N VAL A 116 1.10 4.19 5.82
CA VAL A 116 -0.03 4.03 6.73
C VAL A 116 -0.47 5.38 7.25
N ASN A 117 -1.77 5.66 7.20
CA ASN A 117 -2.39 6.87 7.72
C ASN A 117 -3.30 6.50 8.90
N VAL A 118 -3.19 7.23 10.00
CA VAL A 118 -4.06 7.11 11.16
C VAL A 118 -4.96 8.34 11.21
N GLY A 119 -6.25 8.13 10.99
CA GLY A 119 -7.29 9.15 11.06
C GLY A 119 -8.27 8.88 12.21
N GLY A 120 -8.69 9.90 12.92
CA GLY A 120 -9.67 9.78 13.99
C GLY A 120 -9.83 11.10 14.74
N SER A 121 -11.02 11.34 15.29
CA SER A 121 -11.27 12.51 16.12
C SER A 121 -10.48 12.37 17.42
N ARG A 122 -9.60 13.34 17.72
CA ARG A 122 -9.09 13.51 19.08
C ARG A 122 -10.30 13.59 20.04
N PRO A 123 -10.21 13.06 21.26
CA PRO A 123 -11.28 13.23 22.23
C PRO A 123 -11.51 14.73 22.41
N ALA A 124 -12.64 15.23 21.92
CA ALA A 124 -13.05 16.60 22.18
C ALA A 124 -13.29 16.71 23.69
N ASP A 125 -12.75 17.75 24.32
CA ASP A 125 -13.06 18.09 25.70
C ASP A 125 -14.58 18.09 25.88
N ARG A 126 -15.06 17.13 26.69
CA ARG A 126 -16.37 16.98 27.31
C ARG A 126 -17.40 18.06 26.91
N ASP A 127 -18.37 17.74 26.04
CA ASP A 127 -19.80 18.07 26.29
C ASP A 127 -20.85 17.60 25.25
N ASP A 128 -20.69 16.48 24.53
CA ASP A 128 -21.81 16.02 23.69
C ASP A 128 -22.15 14.54 23.85
N ARG A 129 -23.38 14.31 24.32
CA ARG A 129 -24.01 13.01 24.59
C ARG A 129 -24.48 12.35 23.30
N ARG A 130 -23.53 11.98 22.44
CA ARG A 130 -23.71 10.87 21.49
C ARG A 130 -22.52 9.94 21.63
N SER A 131 -22.77 8.77 22.17
CA SER A 131 -21.84 7.64 22.23
C SER A 131 -21.60 7.06 20.83
N ASP A 132 -21.20 7.89 19.87
CA ASP A 132 -20.51 7.37 18.70
C ASP A 132 -19.15 6.91 19.24
N GLU A 133 -18.94 5.58 19.35
CA GLU A 133 -17.66 4.97 19.70
C GLU A 133 -16.56 5.74 18.96
N GLN A 134 -15.68 6.43 19.70
CA GLN A 134 -14.59 7.18 19.09
C GLN A 134 -13.63 6.16 18.47
N LEU A 135 -13.78 5.95 17.17
CA LEU A 135 -12.96 5.01 16.42
C LEU A 135 -11.72 5.71 15.88
N VAL A 136 -10.57 5.12 16.13
CA VAL A 136 -9.33 5.41 15.41
C VAL A 136 -9.31 4.52 14.18
N THR A 137 -9.28 5.14 13.00
CA THR A 137 -9.24 4.45 11.71
C THR A 137 -7.82 4.47 11.19
N VAL A 138 -7.30 3.30 10.85
CA VAL A 138 -5.99 3.14 10.21
C VAL A 138 -6.22 2.71 8.78
N THR A 139 -5.61 3.43 7.83
CA THR A 139 -5.60 3.11 6.41
C THR A 139 -4.17 2.81 5.99
N ALA A 140 -3.88 1.54 5.72
CA ALA A 140 -2.64 1.12 5.09
C ALA A 140 -2.82 1.06 3.56
N TYR A 141 -1.78 1.52 2.85
CA TYR A 141 -1.72 1.53 1.40
C TYR A 141 -0.71 0.47 0.99
N GLY A 142 -1.19 -0.56 0.30
CA GLY A 142 -0.33 -1.60 -0.25
C GLY A 142 0.48 -1.07 -1.43
N ASN A 143 1.68 -1.60 -1.64
CA ASN A 143 2.55 -1.27 -2.78
C ASN A 143 1.97 -1.64 -4.16
N ASP A 144 0.78 -2.24 -4.21
CA ASP A 144 0.05 -2.52 -5.46
C ASP A 144 -1.09 -1.53 -5.74
N GLY A 145 -1.18 -0.45 -4.96
CA GLY A 145 -2.20 0.58 -5.09
C GLY A 145 -3.53 0.25 -4.43
N ARG A 146 -3.69 -0.92 -3.78
CA ARG A 146 -4.86 -1.22 -2.94
C ARG A 146 -4.76 -0.52 -1.58
N LYS A 147 -5.92 -0.32 -0.96
CA LYS A 147 -6.06 0.25 0.38
C LYS A 147 -6.75 -0.76 1.29
N PHE A 148 -6.33 -0.74 2.54
CA PHE A 148 -6.78 -1.65 3.58
C PHE A 148 -7.04 -0.85 4.85
N THR A 149 -8.25 -1.01 5.41
CA THR A 149 -8.70 -0.24 6.56
C THR A 149 -8.91 -1.14 7.77
N GLN A 150 -8.46 -0.68 8.93
CA GLN A 150 -8.87 -1.20 10.23
C GLN A 150 -9.40 -0.07 11.11
N SER A 151 -10.32 -0.40 12.01
CA SER A 151 -10.84 0.52 13.00
C SER A 151 -10.61 -0.03 14.38
N TYR A 152 -10.18 0.84 15.28
CA TYR A 152 -9.87 0.55 16.67
C TYR A 152 -10.73 1.40 17.58
N ARG A 153 -11.10 0.86 18.73
CA ARG A 153 -11.81 1.60 19.77
C ARG A 153 -10.87 1.86 20.94
N HIS A 154 -11.07 3.00 21.60
CA HIS A 154 -10.40 3.29 22.86
C HIS A 154 -10.85 2.33 23.96
N ILE A 155 -9.89 1.86 24.76
CA ILE A 155 -10.17 1.12 25.99
C ILE A 155 -9.66 1.90 27.19
N ASP A 156 -10.51 2.04 28.21
CA ASP A 156 -10.11 2.62 29.48
C ASP A 156 -9.18 1.62 30.19
N VAL A 157 -7.97 2.06 30.51
CA VAL A 157 -7.07 1.33 31.39
C VAL A 157 -7.15 2.02 32.74
N ASP A 158 -7.73 1.35 33.72
CA ASP A 158 -7.77 1.86 35.10
C ASP A 158 -6.33 2.09 35.61
N GLU A 159 -6.08 3.34 36.02
CA GLU A 159 -4.96 3.84 36.82
C GLU A 159 -3.52 3.71 36.25
N GLY A 160 -3.05 4.81 35.63
CA GLY A 160 -1.63 5.22 35.74
C GLY A 160 -0.75 5.16 34.48
N GLY A 161 -1.30 4.77 33.32
CA GLY A 161 -0.57 4.78 32.05
C GLY A 161 -0.88 6.02 31.21
N ASP A 162 0.14 6.77 30.81
CA ASP A 162 0.03 7.88 29.84
C ASP A 162 -0.26 7.39 28.39
N GLU A 163 -0.28 6.07 28.17
CA GLU A 163 -0.48 5.45 26.86
C GLU A 163 -1.96 5.27 26.53
N ARG A 164 -2.39 5.87 25.41
CA ARG A 164 -3.75 5.71 24.88
C ARG A 164 -3.89 4.33 24.25
N ARG A 165 -4.55 3.40 24.95
CA ARG A 165 -4.74 2.04 24.46
C ARG A 165 -5.94 1.92 23.53
N LEU A 166 -5.76 1.07 22.53
CA LEU A 166 -6.70 0.79 21.46
C LEU A 166 -6.93 -0.72 21.36
N GLU A 167 -8.15 -1.13 21.04
CA GLU A 167 -8.49 -2.51 20.72
C GLU A 167 -9.10 -2.59 19.32
N LEU A 168 -8.74 -3.61 18.54
CA LEU A 168 -9.27 -3.80 17.19
C LEU A 168 -10.79 -4.00 17.24
N ALA A 169 -11.54 -3.08 16.65
CA ALA A 169 -13.00 -3.13 16.57
C ALA A 169 -13.48 -3.73 15.25
N LYS A 170 -12.79 -3.42 14.15
CA LYS A 170 -13.18 -3.88 12.81
C LYS A 170 -11.96 -4.03 11.90
N SER A 171 -11.93 -5.12 11.14
CA SER A 171 -10.98 -5.35 10.05
C SER A 171 -11.72 -5.56 8.73
N GLU A 172 -11.13 -5.12 7.62
CA GLU A 172 -11.60 -5.51 6.30
C GLU A 172 -11.36 -7.01 6.06
N LYS A 173 -12.33 -7.69 5.44
CA LYS A 173 -12.27 -9.13 5.10
C LYS A 173 -11.03 -9.51 4.26
N ARG A 174 -10.54 -8.59 3.41
CA ARG A 174 -9.35 -8.84 2.59
C ARG A 174 -8.08 -9.00 3.42
N ILE A 175 -7.98 -8.30 4.55
CA ILE A 175 -6.85 -8.42 5.49
C ILE A 175 -6.89 -9.79 6.18
N GLU A 176 -8.08 -10.29 6.50
CA GLU A 176 -8.26 -11.60 7.12
C GLU A 176 -7.80 -12.76 6.21
N GLY A 177 -7.73 -12.52 4.90
CA GLY A 177 -7.24 -13.47 3.90
C GLY A 177 -5.73 -13.41 3.64
N PHE A 178 -4.99 -12.49 4.25
CA PHE A 178 -3.54 -12.40 4.05
C PHE A 178 -2.83 -13.66 4.53
N GLU A 179 -1.82 -14.08 3.75
CA GLU A 179 -0.81 -15.05 4.17
C GLU A 179 -0.05 -14.54 5.40
N ASP A 180 0.53 -15.46 6.17
CA ASP A 180 1.12 -15.15 7.48
C ASP A 180 2.21 -14.08 7.41
N ASP A 181 3.10 -14.16 6.41
CA ASP A 181 4.18 -13.19 6.23
C ASP A 181 3.64 -11.80 5.88
N LEU A 182 2.72 -11.70 4.91
CA LEU A 182 2.10 -10.42 4.54
C LEU A 182 1.26 -9.82 5.68
N ARG A 183 0.59 -10.67 6.46
CA ARG A 183 -0.17 -10.26 7.64
C ARG A 183 0.75 -9.69 8.72
N LYS A 184 1.91 -10.29 8.90
CA LYS A 184 2.92 -9.79 9.84
C LYS A 184 3.42 -8.41 9.41
N GLU A 185 3.83 -8.24 8.15
CA GLU A 185 4.25 -6.94 7.60
C GLU A 185 3.15 -5.87 7.77
N PHE A 186 1.90 -6.23 7.45
CA PHE A 186 0.75 -5.35 7.66
C PHE A 186 0.60 -4.91 9.11
N ASN A 187 0.62 -5.86 10.06
CA ASN A 187 0.44 -5.57 11.48
C ASN A 187 1.58 -4.71 12.03
N GLU A 188 2.82 -4.99 11.63
CA GLU A 188 4.00 -4.21 12.04
C GLU A 188 3.91 -2.77 11.54
N ALA A 189 3.49 -2.56 10.28
CA ALA A 189 3.28 -1.23 9.71
C ALA A 189 2.16 -0.46 10.44
N VAL A 190 1.06 -1.12 10.77
CA VAL A 190 -0.07 -0.53 11.51
C VAL A 190 0.32 -0.18 12.94
N GLU A 191 0.97 -1.09 13.66
CA GLU A 191 1.42 -0.85 15.04
C GLU A 191 2.41 0.31 15.10
N LEU A 192 3.36 0.37 14.17
CA LEU A 192 4.33 1.45 14.09
C LEU A 192 3.65 2.80 13.85
N ALA A 193 2.68 2.87 12.94
CA ALA A 193 1.94 4.09 12.65
C ALA A 193 1.11 4.56 13.87
N LEU A 194 0.43 3.63 14.54
CA LEU A 194 -0.34 3.93 15.76
C LEU A 194 0.58 4.42 16.89
N ARG A 195 1.75 3.80 17.07
CA ARG A 195 2.74 4.22 18.06
C ARG A 195 3.29 5.61 17.78
N ASN A 196 3.54 5.95 16.52
CA ASN A 196 4.00 7.29 16.13
C ASN A 196 2.95 8.38 16.43
N GLU A 197 1.67 8.03 16.36
CA GLU A 197 0.56 8.90 16.78
C GLU A 197 0.30 8.87 18.30
N GLY A 198 1.08 8.11 19.07
CA GLY A 198 1.02 7.99 20.52
C GLY A 198 -0.10 7.10 21.05
N TYR A 199 -0.47 6.07 20.28
CA TYR A 199 -1.36 4.99 20.71
C TYR A 199 -0.58 3.69 20.97
N ALA A 200 -1.17 2.81 21.77
CA ALA A 200 -0.73 1.42 21.94
C ALA A 200 -1.88 0.47 21.60
N VAL A 201 -1.57 -0.66 20.94
CA VAL A 201 -2.52 -1.71 20.55
C VAL A 201 -2.13 -3.06 21.14
#